data_AF-A0AAN1KFI2-F1
#
_entry.id   AF-A0AAN1KFI2-F1
#
_cell.length_a   1.000
_cell.length_b   1.000
_cell.length_c   1.000
_cell.angle_alpha   90.00
_cell.angle_beta   90.00
_cell.angle_gamma   90.00
#
_symmetry.space_group_name_H-M   'P 1'
#
loop_
_entity.id
_entity.type
_entity.pdbx_description
1 polymer ?
#
loop_
_entity_poly.entity_id
_entity_poly.type
_entity_poly.pdbx_seq_one_letter_code
_entity_poly.pdbx_strand_id
1 'polypeptide(L)'
;MKNRGVNLTTYWKYLNAIAVLVVCFLISLVFASHTMIQTLLGVGSLSLFLFFLIREIYINGKQIKRTRLQVYLSYVLMVSGLFLFNASVHQTFISTFGQSDINQFWGEHEAAIRMNGKAYQLIWTKRSFLSTTYFYNLYERRGLFFYRVNSKVISYVVHPSRQADYGAVQTFLHHNKKQRVK
;
A
#
# COMPACT_ATOMS: atom_id res chain seq x y z
N MET A 1 28.08 48.13 -1.01
CA MET A 1 27.05 47.08 -1.21
C MET A 1 27.46 45.83 -0.44
N LYS A 2 26.63 45.40 0.51
CA LYS A 2 26.94 44.31 1.45
C LYS A 2 26.93 42.97 0.70
N ASN A 3 28.08 42.31 0.64
CA ASN A 3 28.26 40.99 0.03
C ASN A 3 27.42 39.98 0.83
N ARG A 4 26.25 39.57 0.30
CA ARG A 4 25.40 38.56 0.93
C ARG A 4 26.06 37.22 0.74
N GLY A 5 26.74 36.76 1.78
CA GLY A 5 27.36 35.43 1.85
C GLY A 5 26.43 34.37 1.29
N VAL A 6 26.92 33.63 0.31
CA VAL A 6 26.28 32.44 -0.23
C VAL A 6 26.07 31.48 0.94
N ASN A 7 24.80 31.25 1.28
CA ASN A 7 24.38 30.48 2.43
C ASN A 7 24.70 28.99 2.19
N LEU A 8 25.90 28.58 2.55
CA LEU A 8 26.52 27.26 2.32
C LEU A 8 25.85 26.11 3.10
N THR A 9 24.76 26.35 3.82
CA THR A 9 24.18 25.40 4.79
C THR A 9 22.97 24.61 4.27
N THR A 10 22.56 24.81 3.02
CA THR A 10 21.30 24.22 2.54
C THR A 10 21.43 22.71 2.27
N TYR A 11 22.59 22.21 1.83
CA TYR A 11 22.72 20.82 1.33
C TYR A 11 22.68 19.73 2.43
N TRP A 12 23.44 19.89 3.50
CA TRP A 12 23.54 18.88 4.56
C TRP A 12 22.25 18.69 5.37
N LYS A 13 21.44 19.75 5.49
CA LYS A 13 20.15 19.70 6.19
C LYS A 13 19.16 18.72 5.54
N TYR A 14 19.32 18.47 4.24
CA TYR A 14 18.39 17.70 3.42
C TYR A 14 18.82 16.25 3.21
N LEU A 15 20.10 15.91 3.41
CA LEU A 15 20.59 14.52 3.38
C LEU A 15 19.88 13.65 4.43
N ASN A 16 19.68 14.19 5.64
CA ASN A 16 18.95 13.51 6.71
C ASN A 16 17.49 13.27 6.33
N ALA A 17 16.85 14.20 5.62
CA ALA A 17 15.47 14.06 5.17
C ALA A 17 15.32 12.95 4.10
N ILE A 18 16.28 12.84 3.17
CA ILE A 18 16.34 11.74 2.20
C ILE A 18 16.54 10.42 2.92
N ALA A 19 17.47 10.35 3.89
CA ALA A 19 17.71 9.13 4.66
C ALA A 19 16.46 8.68 5.43
N VAL A 20 15.75 9.61 6.07
CA VAL A 20 14.46 9.33 6.73
C VAL A 20 13.44 8.80 5.74
N LEU A 21 13.31 9.39 4.55
CA LEU A 21 12.40 8.90 3.51
C LEU A 21 12.76 7.49 3.04
N VAL A 22 14.04 7.18 2.87
CA VAL A 22 14.49 5.83 2.53
C VAL A 22 14.15 4.83 3.63
N VAL A 23 14.40 5.17 4.89
CA VAL A 23 14.04 4.30 6.04
C VAL A 23 12.53 4.08 6.08
N CYS A 24 11.72 5.13 5.96
CA CYS A 24 10.26 5.01 5.91
C CYS A 24 9.80 4.15 4.73
N PHE A 25 10.43 4.27 3.56
CA PHE A 25 10.14 3.45 2.40
C PHE A 25 10.48 1.96 2.62
N LEU A 26 11.64 1.66 3.22
CA LEU A 26 12.02 0.28 3.56
C LEU A 26 11.04 -0.34 4.57
N ILE A 27 10.63 0.43 5.58
CA ILE A 27 9.59 0.00 6.52
C ILE A 27 8.27 -0.25 5.76
N SER A 28 7.88 0.65 4.86
CA SER A 28 6.66 0.48 4.05
C SER A 28 6.70 -0.79 3.20
N LEU A 29 7.86 -1.13 2.62
CA LEU A 29 8.05 -2.36 1.83
C LEU A 29 7.87 -3.63 2.66
N VAL A 30 8.32 -3.65 3.92
CA VAL A 30 8.17 -4.82 4.80
C VAL A 30 6.70 -5.12 5.09
N PHE A 31 5.86 -4.09 5.17
CA PHE A 31 4.44 -4.23 5.50
C PHE A 31 3.52 -4.30 4.27
N ALA A 32 4.02 -3.97 3.08
CA ALA A 32 3.24 -3.93 1.86
C ALA A 32 2.74 -5.33 1.44
N SER A 33 1.50 -5.42 0.95
CA SER A 33 1.02 -6.67 0.36
C SER A 33 1.78 -6.95 -0.95
N HIS A 34 2.40 -8.13 -1.06
CA HIS A 34 3.11 -8.52 -2.28
C HIS A 34 2.18 -8.54 -3.49
N THR A 35 0.93 -8.96 -3.28
CA THR A 35 -0.12 -8.95 -4.28
C THR A 35 -0.42 -7.54 -4.77
N MET A 36 -0.56 -6.59 -3.84
CA MET A 36 -0.94 -5.22 -4.16
C MET A 36 0.20 -4.41 -4.77
N ILE A 37 1.46 -4.69 -4.38
CA ILE A 37 2.65 -4.16 -5.09
C ILE A 37 2.59 -4.53 -6.59
N GLN A 38 2.14 -5.75 -6.92
CA GLN A 38 2.03 -6.25 -8.29
C GLN A 38 0.74 -5.84 -9.02
N THR A 39 -0.01 -4.87 -8.49
CA THR A 39 -1.09 -4.22 -9.22
C THR A 39 -0.54 -3.08 -10.08
N LEU A 40 -1.28 -2.67 -11.11
CA LEU A 40 -0.86 -1.52 -11.95
C LEU A 40 -0.66 -0.25 -11.09
N LEU A 41 -1.52 -0.03 -10.11
CA LEU A 41 -1.44 1.11 -9.19
C LEU A 41 -0.23 0.98 -8.24
N GLY A 42 0.02 -0.21 -7.69
CA GLY A 42 1.19 -0.48 -6.86
C GLY A 42 2.51 -0.25 -7.60
N VAL A 43 2.64 -0.81 -8.80
CA VAL A 43 3.82 -0.61 -9.65
C VAL A 43 3.97 0.85 -10.09
N GLY A 44 2.88 1.50 -10.50
CA GLY A 44 2.89 2.89 -10.94
C GLY A 44 3.30 3.86 -9.83
N SER A 45 2.72 3.70 -8.63
CA SER A 45 3.06 4.54 -7.46
C SER A 45 4.48 4.30 -6.96
N LEU A 46 4.95 3.04 -6.95
CA LEU A 46 6.34 2.69 -6.66
C LEU A 46 7.29 3.36 -7.64
N SER A 47 7.02 3.25 -8.94
CA SER A 47 7.85 3.83 -10.01
C SER A 47 7.94 5.35 -9.88
N LEU A 48 6.82 6.01 -9.58
CA LEU A 48 6.75 7.45 -9.38
C LEU A 48 7.58 7.90 -8.16
N PHE A 49 7.45 7.19 -7.04
CA PHE A 49 8.23 7.48 -5.84
C PHE A 49 9.74 7.31 -6.09
N LEU A 50 10.15 6.19 -6.69
CA LEU A 50 11.55 5.92 -7.01
C LEU A 50 12.13 6.96 -7.97
N PHE A 51 11.35 7.39 -8.98
CA PHE A 51 11.77 8.44 -9.89
C PHE A 51 12.11 9.74 -9.14
N PHE A 52 11.23 10.19 -8.22
CA PHE A 52 11.50 11.40 -7.44
C PHE A 52 12.68 11.23 -6.48
N LEU A 53 12.79 10.07 -5.84
CA LEU A 53 13.89 9.77 -4.91
C LEU A 53 15.25 9.77 -5.63
N ILE A 54 15.36 9.04 -6.75
CA ILE A 54 16.59 8.96 -7.54
C ILE A 54 16.96 10.32 -8.10
N ARG A 55 15.98 11.07 -8.62
CA ARG A 55 16.18 12.44 -9.11
C ARG A 55 16.74 13.33 -8.00
N GLU A 56 16.19 13.24 -6.78
CA GLU A 56 16.65 14.05 -5.66
C GLU A 56 18.07 13.65 -5.22
N ILE A 57 18.38 12.35 -5.15
CA ILE A 57 19.75 11.85 -4.87
C ILE A 57 20.74 12.38 -5.92
N TYR A 58 20.39 12.29 -7.21
CA TYR A 58 21.23 12.77 -8.31
C TYR A 58 21.52 14.27 -8.21
N ILE A 59 20.48 15.08 -7.98
CA ILE A 59 20.59 16.53 -7.85
C ILE A 59 21.49 16.92 -6.66
N ASN A 60 21.36 16.23 -5.52
CA ASN A 60 22.21 16.46 -4.36
C ASN A 60 23.65 16.01 -4.61
N GLY A 61 23.87 14.85 -5.26
CA GLY A 61 25.20 14.36 -5.61
C GLY A 61 25.96 15.27 -6.58
N LYS A 62 25.26 15.93 -7.51
CA LYS A 62 25.84 16.93 -8.42
C LYS A 62 25.90 18.34 -7.84
N GLN A 63 25.44 18.56 -6.60
CA GLN A 63 25.41 19.87 -5.92
C GLN A 63 24.75 20.96 -6.76
N ILE A 64 23.69 20.61 -7.50
CA ILE A 64 23.00 21.55 -8.38
C ILE A 64 22.32 22.64 -7.53
N LYS A 65 22.64 23.90 -7.83
CA LYS A 65 22.06 25.05 -7.14
C LYS A 65 20.55 25.12 -7.40
N ARG A 66 19.78 25.23 -6.33
CA ARG A 66 18.31 25.30 -6.37
C ARG A 66 17.79 26.41 -5.47
N THR A 67 16.63 26.95 -5.81
CA THR A 67 15.90 27.87 -4.93
C THR A 67 15.26 27.09 -3.78
N ARG A 68 14.95 27.78 -2.68
CA ARG A 68 14.26 27.17 -1.52
C ARG A 68 12.92 26.53 -1.92
N LEU A 69 12.18 27.18 -2.82
CA LEU A 69 10.90 26.68 -3.32
C LEU A 69 11.06 25.37 -4.11
N GLN A 70 12.07 25.29 -4.99
CA GLN A 70 12.35 24.08 -5.75
C GLN A 70 12.69 22.90 -4.84
N VAL A 71 13.47 23.13 -3.79
CA VAL A 71 13.78 22.11 -2.80
C VAL A 71 12.51 21.67 -2.08
N TYR A 72 11.72 22.60 -1.57
CA TYR A 72 10.46 22.30 -0.90
C TYR A 72 9.50 21.47 -1.77
N LEU A 73 9.30 21.85 -3.03
CA LEU A 73 8.45 21.13 -3.97
C LEU A 73 8.95 19.71 -4.24
N SER A 74 10.26 19.50 -4.41
CA SER A 74 10.85 18.16 -4.51
C SER A 74 10.48 17.29 -3.31
N TYR A 75 10.57 17.84 -2.08
CA TYR A 75 10.21 17.11 -0.86
C TYR A 75 8.73 16.77 -0.78
N VAL A 76 7.87 17.72 -1.11
CA VAL A 76 6.42 17.48 -1.17
C VAL A 76 6.10 16.35 -2.16
N LEU A 77 6.72 16.35 -3.35
CA LEU A 77 6.52 15.29 -4.34
C LEU A 77 6.99 13.92 -3.85
N MET A 78 8.14 13.84 -3.17
CA MET A 78 8.62 12.58 -2.60
C MET A 78 7.72 12.06 -1.47
N VAL A 79 7.31 12.93 -0.55
CA VAL A 79 6.41 12.56 0.55
C VAL A 79 5.06 12.11 0.02
N SER A 80 4.48 12.85 -0.93
CA SER A 80 3.22 12.48 -1.58
C SER A 80 3.36 11.19 -2.38
N GLY A 81 4.49 10.95 -3.04
CA GLY A 81 4.78 9.70 -3.74
C GLY A 81 4.85 8.51 -2.80
N LEU A 82 5.51 8.66 -1.64
CA LEU A 82 5.57 7.62 -0.61
C LEU A 82 4.19 7.34 -0.01
N PHE A 83 3.41 8.39 0.24
CA PHE A 83 2.04 8.26 0.72
C PHE A 83 1.15 7.52 -0.29
N LEU A 84 1.23 7.90 -1.57
CA LEU A 84 0.49 7.23 -2.63
C LEU A 84 0.89 5.77 -2.77
N PHE A 85 2.19 5.44 -2.68
CA PHE A 85 2.67 4.07 -2.65
C PHE A 85 2.05 3.28 -1.50
N ASN A 86 2.13 3.81 -0.28
CA ASN A 86 1.52 3.19 0.90
C ASN A 86 0.01 2.97 0.71
N ALA A 87 -0.72 3.97 0.22
CA ALA A 87 -2.15 3.82 -0.03
C ALA A 87 -2.46 2.78 -1.12
N SER A 88 -1.56 2.56 -2.06
CA SER A 88 -1.73 1.64 -3.19
C SER A 88 -1.45 0.18 -2.82
N VAL A 89 -0.57 -0.07 -1.84
CA VAL A 89 -0.10 -1.42 -1.45
C VAL A 89 -0.78 -1.99 -0.20
N HIS A 90 -1.77 -1.25 0.32
CA HIS A 90 -2.63 -1.61 1.43
C HIS A 90 -4.09 -1.54 1.02
N GLN A 91 -4.98 -2.24 1.72
CA GLN A 91 -6.43 -2.12 1.60
C GLN A 91 -6.89 -0.75 2.08
N THR A 92 -6.96 0.20 1.15
CA THR A 92 -7.43 1.57 1.37
C THR A 92 -8.53 1.91 0.38
N PHE A 93 -9.20 3.04 0.61
CA PHE A 93 -10.12 3.62 -0.36
C PHE A 93 -9.48 3.76 -1.75
N ILE A 94 -8.20 4.14 -1.84
CA ILE A 94 -7.51 4.40 -3.10
C ILE A 94 -7.27 3.09 -3.87
N SER A 95 -6.70 2.08 -3.22
CA SER A 95 -6.38 0.80 -3.87
C SER A 95 -7.61 -0.07 -4.17
N THR A 96 -8.73 0.22 -3.51
CA THR A 96 -10.02 -0.46 -3.75
C THR A 96 -10.97 0.36 -4.62
N PHE A 97 -10.53 1.50 -5.16
CA PHE A 97 -11.34 2.43 -5.96
C PHE A 97 -12.66 2.82 -5.29
N GLY A 98 -12.58 3.13 -4.00
CA GLY A 98 -13.68 3.63 -3.19
C GLY A 98 -14.67 2.59 -2.68
N GLN A 99 -14.31 1.30 -2.77
CA GLN A 99 -15.20 0.20 -2.36
C GLN A 99 -14.91 -0.32 -0.96
N SER A 100 -13.86 0.17 -0.30
CA SER A 100 -13.55 -0.09 1.10
C SER A 100 -13.61 1.22 1.88
N ASP A 101 -14.51 1.31 2.86
CA ASP A 101 -14.48 2.36 3.88
C ASP A 101 -13.37 2.13 4.92
N ILE A 102 -12.68 1.00 4.80
CA ILE A 102 -11.62 0.60 5.70
C ILE A 102 -10.31 1.07 5.09
N ASN A 103 -9.75 2.13 5.68
CA ASN A 103 -8.34 2.50 5.52
C ASN A 103 -7.54 1.73 6.58
N GLN A 104 -7.28 0.46 6.32
CA GLN A 104 -6.39 -0.30 7.18
C GLN A 104 -5.00 -0.26 6.59
N PHE A 105 -4.20 0.62 7.16
CA PHE A 105 -2.77 0.52 7.08
C PHE A 105 -2.38 -0.56 8.10
N TRP A 106 -1.82 -1.65 7.59
CA TRP A 106 -1.10 -2.67 8.36
C TRP A 106 -2.02 -3.68 9.05
N GLY A 107 -1.54 -4.93 9.20
CA GLY A 107 -2.35 -6.05 9.70
C GLY A 107 -3.20 -6.75 8.63
N GLU A 108 -2.88 -6.52 7.36
CA GLU A 108 -3.37 -7.32 6.25
C GLU A 108 -2.64 -8.65 6.18
N HIS A 109 -3.38 -9.66 5.76
CA HIS A 109 -2.86 -10.98 5.51
C HIS A 109 -3.24 -11.41 4.10
N GLU A 110 -2.37 -12.18 3.46
CA GLU A 110 -2.62 -12.70 2.13
C GLU A 110 -2.37 -14.21 2.05
N ALA A 111 -3.16 -14.89 1.24
CA ALA A 111 -3.03 -16.32 0.98
C ALA A 111 -3.45 -16.65 -0.44
N ALA A 112 -2.71 -17.57 -1.07
CA ALA A 112 -3.13 -18.17 -2.31
C ALA A 112 -4.26 -19.17 -2.04
N ILE A 113 -5.37 -19.04 -2.76
CA ILE A 113 -6.52 -19.94 -2.68
C ILE A 113 -6.89 -20.46 -4.06
N ARG A 114 -7.52 -21.64 -4.10
CA ARG A 114 -8.10 -22.20 -5.32
C ARG A 114 -9.61 -22.33 -5.16
N MET A 115 -10.35 -21.78 -6.11
CA MET A 115 -11.80 -21.88 -6.18
C MET A 115 -12.20 -22.13 -7.64
N ASN A 116 -12.97 -23.20 -7.89
CA ASN A 116 -13.55 -23.53 -9.21
C ASN A 116 -12.49 -23.83 -10.27
N GLY A 117 -11.39 -24.46 -9.86
CA GLY A 117 -10.27 -24.68 -10.76
C GLY A 117 -9.46 -23.41 -11.09
N LYS A 118 -9.83 -22.24 -10.57
CA LYS A 118 -9.08 -20.99 -10.72
C LYS A 118 -8.29 -20.65 -9.46
N ALA A 119 -7.11 -20.07 -9.66
CA ALA A 119 -6.25 -19.58 -8.58
C ALA A 119 -6.52 -18.10 -8.31
N TYR A 120 -6.66 -17.75 -7.04
CA TYR A 120 -6.85 -16.39 -6.57
C TYR A 120 -5.89 -16.09 -5.43
N GLN A 121 -5.61 -14.82 -5.24
CA GLN A 121 -4.91 -14.32 -4.08
C GLN A 121 -5.92 -13.60 -3.19
N LEU A 122 -6.15 -14.18 -2.02
CA LEU A 122 -7.08 -13.65 -1.02
C LEU A 122 -6.31 -12.72 -0.11
N ILE A 123 -6.75 -11.48 0.01
CA ILE A 123 -6.23 -10.52 0.97
C ILE A 123 -7.34 -10.22 1.98
N TRP A 124 -7.03 -10.30 3.26
CA TRP A 124 -8.00 -10.00 4.30
C TRP A 124 -7.43 -9.17 5.44
N THR A 125 -8.34 -8.47 6.09
CA THR A 125 -8.12 -7.86 7.40
C THR A 125 -9.13 -8.38 8.40
N LYS A 126 -8.80 -8.23 9.69
CA LYS A 126 -9.69 -8.57 10.78
C LYS A 126 -9.90 -7.37 11.70
N ARG A 127 -11.12 -7.19 12.18
CA ARG A 127 -11.46 -6.27 13.26
C ARG A 127 -12.17 -7.07 14.34
N SER A 128 -11.55 -7.17 15.51
CA SER A 128 -12.11 -7.85 16.66
C SER A 128 -12.41 -6.84 17.75
N PHE A 129 -13.69 -6.72 18.14
CA PHE A 129 -14.10 -5.95 19.32
C PHE A 129 -14.97 -6.82 20.24
N LEU A 130 -16.25 -7.02 19.88
CA LEU A 130 -17.16 -7.98 20.53
C LEU A 130 -17.45 -9.21 19.64
N SER A 131 -17.30 -9.05 18.34
CA SER A 131 -17.31 -10.07 17.30
C SER A 131 -16.11 -9.84 16.38
N THR A 132 -15.66 -10.89 15.70
CA THR A 132 -14.59 -10.77 14.71
C THR A 132 -15.21 -10.59 13.34
N THR A 133 -15.01 -9.40 12.75
CA THR A 133 -15.38 -9.16 11.36
C THR A 133 -14.14 -9.30 10.49
N TYR A 134 -14.24 -10.18 9.50
CA TYR A 134 -13.24 -10.31 8.46
C TYR A 134 -13.68 -9.54 7.21
N PHE A 135 -12.76 -8.84 6.58
CA PHE A 135 -12.95 -8.15 5.32
C PHE A 135 -12.03 -8.75 4.28
N TYR A 136 -12.57 -9.12 3.11
CA TYR A 136 -11.85 -9.86 2.09
C TYR A 136 -11.89 -9.13 0.75
N ASN A 137 -10.76 -9.20 0.06
CA ASN A 137 -10.63 -8.87 -1.35
C ASN A 137 -9.94 -10.01 -2.09
N LEU A 138 -10.46 -10.32 -3.29
CA LEU A 138 -9.90 -11.33 -4.16
C LEU A 138 -9.17 -10.66 -5.31
N TYR A 139 -8.00 -11.18 -5.58
CA TYR A 139 -7.19 -10.79 -6.72
C TYR A 139 -6.95 -11.98 -7.64
N GLU A 140 -7.07 -11.76 -8.93
CA GLU A 140 -6.76 -12.71 -9.99
C GLU A 140 -5.54 -12.20 -10.74
N ARG A 141 -4.59 -13.09 -11.01
CA ARG A 141 -3.45 -12.78 -11.88
C ARG A 141 -3.94 -12.74 -13.33
N ARG A 142 -3.79 -11.59 -14.01
CA ARG A 142 -4.05 -11.46 -15.45
C ARG A 142 -2.79 -10.96 -16.12
N GLY A 143 -2.06 -11.88 -16.76
CA GLY A 143 -0.72 -11.61 -17.27
C GLY A 143 0.25 -11.23 -16.14
N LEU A 144 0.90 -10.08 -16.28
CA LEU A 144 1.91 -9.64 -15.31
C LEU A 144 1.33 -9.11 -14.00
N PHE A 145 0.08 -8.62 -14.01
CA PHE A 145 -0.50 -7.88 -12.89
C PHE A 145 -1.61 -8.64 -12.18
N PHE A 146 -1.82 -8.29 -10.91
CA PHE A 146 -3.02 -8.69 -10.17
C PHE A 146 -4.15 -7.68 -10.37
N TYR A 147 -5.37 -8.21 -10.49
CA TYR A 147 -6.59 -7.43 -10.61
C TYR A 147 -7.59 -7.87 -9.55
N ARG A 148 -8.16 -6.89 -8.85
CA ARG A 148 -9.25 -7.16 -7.92
C ARG A 148 -10.49 -7.62 -8.69
N VAL A 149 -11.08 -8.74 -8.28
CA VAL A 149 -12.22 -9.35 -9.00
C VAL A 149 -13.56 -9.15 -8.30
N ASN A 150 -13.56 -8.86 -6.99
CA ASN A 150 -14.79 -8.53 -6.28
C ASN A 150 -15.08 -7.02 -6.37
N SER A 151 -16.30 -6.66 -6.78
CA SER A 151 -16.78 -5.28 -6.92
C SER A 151 -17.25 -4.64 -5.61
N LYS A 152 -17.27 -5.39 -4.51
CA LYS A 152 -17.55 -4.91 -3.15
C LYS A 152 -16.67 -5.69 -2.19
N VAL A 153 -16.22 -5.06 -1.11
CA VAL A 153 -15.54 -5.78 -0.03
C VAL A 153 -16.47 -6.85 0.53
N ILE A 154 -15.98 -8.08 0.58
CA ILE A 154 -16.74 -9.19 1.16
C ILE A 154 -16.50 -9.15 2.66
N SER A 155 -17.55 -9.09 3.47
CA SER A 155 -17.42 -9.10 4.93
C SER A 155 -18.17 -10.25 5.56
N TYR A 156 -17.55 -10.92 6.52
CA TYR A 156 -18.16 -11.97 7.32
C TYR A 156 -17.93 -11.69 8.80
N VAL A 157 -19.01 -11.72 9.59
CA VAL A 157 -18.97 -11.54 11.05
C VAL A 157 -19.03 -12.91 11.70
N VAL A 158 -18.04 -13.19 12.55
CA VAL A 158 -17.97 -14.39 13.38
C VAL A 158 -18.25 -13.99 14.82
N HIS A 159 -19.34 -14.53 15.38
CA HIS A 159 -19.68 -14.34 16.79
C HIS A 159 -19.09 -15.47 17.64
N PRO A 160 -18.33 -15.15 18.71
CA PRO A 160 -17.66 -16.15 19.54
C PRO A 160 -18.64 -17.14 20.20
N SER A 161 -19.93 -16.78 20.34
CA SER A 161 -20.96 -17.63 20.96
C SER A 161 -21.73 -18.54 19.99
N ARG A 162 -21.58 -18.40 18.66
CA ARG A 162 -22.44 -19.09 17.68
C ARG A 162 -21.70 -19.91 16.62
N GLN A 163 -20.41 -19.70 16.42
CA GLN A 163 -19.63 -20.40 15.39
C GLN A 163 -18.20 -20.64 15.85
N ALA A 164 -17.67 -21.82 15.53
CA ALA A 164 -16.23 -22.07 15.58
C ALA A 164 -15.54 -21.10 14.60
N ASP A 165 -14.54 -20.36 15.07
CA ASP A 165 -13.66 -19.59 14.19
C ASP A 165 -12.76 -20.58 13.43
N TYR A 166 -13.11 -20.87 12.18
CA TYR A 166 -12.36 -21.76 11.30
C TYR A 166 -11.07 -21.09 10.77
N GLY A 167 -10.80 -19.85 11.16
CA GLY A 167 -9.79 -18.98 10.56
C GLY A 167 -10.31 -18.30 9.29
N ALA A 168 -9.65 -17.21 8.89
CA ALA A 168 -10.12 -16.31 7.83
C ALA A 168 -10.34 -17.04 6.48
N VAL A 169 -9.36 -17.85 6.04
CA VAL A 169 -9.44 -18.54 4.75
C VAL A 169 -10.58 -19.58 4.73
N GLN A 170 -10.72 -20.38 5.79
CA GLN A 170 -11.78 -21.39 5.85
C GLN A 170 -13.17 -20.75 5.99
N THR A 171 -13.28 -19.67 6.76
CA THR A 171 -14.51 -18.87 6.89
C THR A 171 -14.95 -18.34 5.52
N PHE A 172 -14.00 -17.83 4.73
CA PHE A 172 -14.25 -17.36 3.38
C PHE A 172 -14.71 -18.48 2.43
N LEU A 173 -14.04 -19.63 2.44
CA LEU A 173 -14.37 -20.77 1.58
C LEU A 173 -15.73 -21.41 1.94
N HIS A 174 -16.05 -21.51 3.23
CA HIS A 174 -17.31 -22.08 3.73
C HIS A 174 -18.53 -21.28 3.25
N HIS A 175 -18.47 -19.95 3.40
CA HIS A 175 -19.56 -19.07 2.96
C HIS A 175 -19.72 -19.06 1.44
N ASN A 176 -18.62 -19.12 0.68
CA ASN A 176 -18.69 -19.21 -0.78
C ASN A 176 -19.15 -20.58 -1.30
N LYS A 177 -18.92 -21.68 -0.58
CA LYS A 177 -19.51 -22.99 -0.90
C LYS A 177 -21.02 -22.98 -0.68
N LYS A 178 -21.51 -22.42 0.44
CA LYS A 178 -22.94 -22.37 0.75
C LYS A 178 -23.76 -21.52 -0.21
N GLN A 179 -23.19 -20.41 -0.71
CA GLN A 179 -23.89 -19.53 -1.67
C GLN A 179 -24.11 -20.16 -3.06
N ARG A 180 -23.51 -21.33 -3.34
CA ARG A 180 -23.68 -22.05 -4.61
C ARG A 180 -24.62 -23.24 -4.54
N VAL A 181 -25.21 -23.49 -3.37
CA VAL A 181 -26.34 -24.39 -3.24
C VAL A 181 -27.60 -23.54 -3.42
N LYS A 182 -27.85 -23.12 -4.65
CA LYS A 182 -29.13 -22.61 -5.16
C LYS A 182 -29.22 -22.95 -6.63
#